data_AF-A0AAV6YL48-F1
#
_entry.id   AF-A0AAV6YL48-F1
#
_cell.length_a   1.000
_cell.length_b   1.000
_cell.length_c   1.000
_cell.angle_alpha   90.00
_cell.angle_beta   90.00
_cell.angle_gamma   90.00
#
_symmetry.space_group_name_H-M   'P 1'
#
loop_
_entity.id
_entity.type
_entity.pdbx_description
1 polymer ?
#
loop_
_entity_poly.entity_id
_entity_poly.type
_entity_poly.pdbx_seq_one_letter_code
_entity_poly.pdbx_strand_id
1 'polypeptide(L)'
;MGAGIILSFIYGWEMTLLVLALTPVLVVTGFLETRALVGFANRDKKQLQFAGKIATEAVDNIRTVVSLTREMTFEEMYSESLQKPYRNSQRKAQIYGICFAFSQSFIHFTYAASYRFGAYMIETGRMIPEDVFL
;
A
#
# COMPACT_ATOMS: atom_id res chain seq x y z
N MET A 1 -9.08 14.02 17.40
CA MET A 1 -7.60 14.06 17.36
C MET A 1 -6.99 15.16 18.24
N GLY A 2 -7.55 16.38 18.30
CA GLY A 2 -7.01 17.44 19.16
C GLY A 2 -7.08 17.20 20.68
N ALA A 3 -8.15 16.57 21.18
CA ALA A 3 -8.32 16.28 22.61
C ALA A 3 -7.30 15.24 23.15
N GLY A 4 -6.87 14.29 22.31
CA GLY A 4 -5.87 13.28 22.69
C GLY A 4 -4.48 13.90 22.87
N ILE A 5 -4.09 14.83 21.99
CA ILE A 5 -2.81 15.55 22.11
C ILE A 5 -2.77 16.35 23.41
N ILE A 6 -3.89 16.99 23.78
CA ILE A 6 -4.00 17.78 25.02
C ILE A 6 -3.90 16.89 26.26
N LEU A 7 -4.59 15.74 26.28
CA LEU A 7 -4.51 14.77 27.39
C LEU A 7 -3.10 14.20 27.55
N SER A 8 -2.43 13.84 26.47
CA SER A 8 -1.07 13.29 26.53
C SER A 8 -0.03 14.35 26.95
N PHE A 9 -0.28 15.66 26.73
CA PHE A 9 0.62 16.74 27.19
C PHE A 9 0.49 17.00 28.70
N ILE A 10 -0.67 16.69 29.28
CA ILE A 10 -0.96 16.87 30.70
C ILE A 10 -0.34 15.75 31.54
N TYR A 11 -0.40 14.50 31.05
CA TYR A 11 0.07 13.33 31.79
C TYR A 11 1.55 13.00 31.58
N GLY A 12 2.16 13.42 30.46
CA GLY A 12 3.61 13.54 30.43
C GLY A 12 4.19 14.05 29.13
N TRP A 13 4.76 15.25 29.26
CA TRP A 13 5.41 16.02 28.21
C TRP A 13 6.55 15.28 27.47
N GLU A 14 7.25 14.35 28.14
CA GLU A 14 8.34 13.56 27.53
C GLU A 14 7.80 12.51 26.53
N MET A 15 6.66 11.84 26.81
CA MET A 15 6.06 10.89 25.85
C MET A 15 5.35 11.61 24.70
N THR A 16 4.73 12.75 24.99
CA THR A 16 4.04 13.53 23.96
C THR A 16 5.00 14.06 22.92
N LEU A 17 6.18 14.55 23.33
CA LEU A 17 7.22 14.97 22.39
C LEU A 17 7.66 13.84 21.47
N LEU A 18 7.79 12.62 22.00
CA LEU A 18 8.12 11.43 21.21
C LEU A 18 7.00 11.10 20.20
N VAL A 19 5.75 11.00 20.65
CA VAL A 19 4.60 10.69 19.79
C VAL A 19 4.41 11.77 18.73
N LEU A 20 4.59 13.04 19.09
CA LEU A 20 4.47 14.17 18.16
C LEU A 20 5.62 14.20 17.14
N ALA A 21 6.82 13.73 17.51
CA ALA A 21 7.93 13.53 16.58
C ALA A 21 7.71 12.33 15.65
N LEU A 22 7.03 11.27 16.11
CA LEU A 22 6.73 10.08 15.30
C LEU A 22 5.51 10.25 14.38
N THR A 23 4.56 11.10 14.76
CA THR A 23 3.36 11.40 13.98
C THR A 23 3.67 11.83 12.53
N PRO A 24 4.57 12.80 12.25
CA PRO A 24 4.88 13.18 10.88
C PRO A 24 5.55 12.04 10.11
N VAL A 25 6.36 11.21 10.77
CA VAL A 25 7.00 10.04 10.14
C VAL A 25 5.92 9.04 9.69
N LEU A 26 4.96 8.72 10.56
CA LEU A 26 3.84 7.83 10.24
C LEU A 26 2.95 8.36 9.11
N VAL A 27 2.66 9.66 9.12
CA VAL A 27 1.87 10.32 8.07
C VAL A 27 2.61 10.26 6.73
N VAL A 28 3.91 10.55 6.71
CA VAL A 28 4.72 10.49 5.49
C VAL A 28 4.80 9.06 4.94
N THR A 29 5.04 8.07 5.80
CA THR A 29 5.09 6.66 5.37
C THR A 29 3.74 6.19 4.83
N GLY A 30 2.64 6.51 5.51
CA GLY A 30 1.29 6.14 5.05
C GLY A 30 0.90 6.83 3.74
N PHE A 31 1.30 8.09 3.58
CA PHE A 31 1.09 8.82 2.32
C PHE A 31 1.87 8.21 1.15
N LEU A 32 3.14 7.87 1.37
CA LEU A 32 3.99 7.22 0.36
C LEU A 32 3.44 5.85 -0.05
N GLU A 33 3.00 5.05 0.93
CA GLU A 33 2.40 3.74 0.70
C GLU A 33 1.12 3.86 -0.14
N THR A 34 0.23 4.78 0.23
CA THR A 34 -1.02 5.04 -0.52
C THR A 34 -0.74 5.52 -1.94
N ARG A 35 0.21 6.45 -2.13
CA ARG A 35 0.65 6.94 -3.44
C ARG A 35 1.20 5.82 -4.32
N ALA A 36 2.01 4.94 -3.75
CA ALA A 36 2.58 3.81 -4.47
C ALA A 36 1.47 2.85 -4.93
N LEU A 37 0.57 2.48 -4.02
CA LEU A 37 -0.54 1.55 -4.28
C LEU A 37 -1.47 2.07 -5.38
N VAL A 38 -1.84 3.34 -5.33
CA VAL A 38 -2.65 4.01 -6.37
C VAL A 38 -1.92 4.08 -7.71
N GLY A 39 -0.62 4.38 -7.70
CA GLY A 39 0.21 4.43 -8.90
C GLY A 39 0.30 3.07 -9.61
N PHE A 40 0.37 1.98 -8.85
CA PHE A 40 0.36 0.62 -9.39
C PHE A 40 -1.01 0.22 -9.93
N ALA A 41 -2.08 0.48 -9.16
CA ALA A 41 -3.45 0.19 -9.59
C ALA A 41 -3.77 0.87 -10.95
N ASN A 42 -3.34 2.12 -11.14
CA ASN A 42 -3.51 2.82 -12.42
C ASN A 42 -2.72 2.19 -13.57
N ARG A 43 -1.49 1.73 -13.31
CA ARG A 43 -0.67 1.04 -14.33
C ARG A 43 -1.28 -0.28 -14.77
N ASP A 44 -1.77 -1.07 -13.82
CA ASP A 44 -2.36 -2.36 -14.11
C ASP A 44 -3.73 -2.20 -14.80
N LYS A 45 -4.54 -1.22 -14.37
CA LYS A 45 -5.78 -0.83 -15.05
C LYS A 45 -5.55 -0.43 -16.50
N LYS A 46 -4.46 0.32 -16.80
CA LYS A 46 -4.12 0.72 -18.18
C LYS A 46 -3.73 -0.49 -19.04
N GLN A 47 -3.04 -1.47 -18.47
CA GLN A 47 -2.71 -2.72 -19.19
C GLN A 47 -3.96 -3.58 -19.43
N LEU A 48 -4.85 -3.69 -18.44
CA LEU A 48 -6.14 -4.37 -18.61
C LEU A 48 -7.04 -3.68 -19.63
N GLN A 49 -7.06 -2.35 -19.69
CA GLN A 49 -7.86 -1.60 -20.67
C GLN A 49 -7.46 -1.94 -22.11
N PHE A 50 -6.16 -2.16 -22.38
CA PHE A 50 -5.71 -2.52 -23.72
C PHE A 50 -6.23 -3.91 -24.14
N ALA A 51 -6.07 -4.92 -23.28
CA ALA A 51 -6.62 -6.25 -23.52
C ALA A 51 -8.16 -6.25 -23.61
N GLY A 52 -8.82 -5.48 -22.74
CA GLY A 52 -10.27 -5.29 -22.76
C GLY A 52 -10.76 -4.66 -24.05
N LYS A 53 -10.04 -3.69 -24.62
CA LYS A 53 -10.39 -3.08 -25.90
C LYS A 53 -10.38 -4.09 -27.05
N ILE A 54 -9.38 -4.98 -27.10
CA ILE A 54 -9.30 -6.05 -28.11
C ILE A 54 -10.50 -6.99 -27.99
N ALA A 55 -10.87 -7.38 -26.76
CA ALA A 55 -12.04 -8.21 -26.51
C ALA A 55 -13.34 -7.51 -26.92
N THR A 56 -13.51 -6.23 -26.58
CA THR A 56 -14.69 -5.44 -26.98
C THR A 56 -14.80 -5.34 -28.50
N GLU A 57 -13.69 -5.11 -29.20
CA GLU A 57 -13.66 -5.00 -30.66
C GLU A 57 -14.04 -6.32 -31.36
N ALA A 58 -13.62 -7.46 -30.79
CA ALA A 58 -14.01 -8.78 -31.26
C ALA A 58 -15.50 -9.09 -31.02
N VAL A 59 -16.05 -8.68 -29.87
CA VAL A 59 -17.47 -8.88 -29.52
C VAL A 59 -18.40 -7.99 -30.33
N ASP A 60 -18.06 -6.71 -30.50
CA ASP A 60 -18.85 -5.75 -31.30
C ASP A 60 -18.94 -6.18 -32.77
N ASN A 61 -17.88 -6.80 -33.30
CA ASN A 61 -17.80 -7.25 -34.68
C ASN A 61 -17.95 -8.78 -34.83
N ILE A 62 -18.62 -9.45 -33.88
CA ILE A 62 -18.70 -10.92 -33.83
C ILE A 62 -19.20 -11.54 -35.15
N ARG A 63 -20.19 -10.93 -35.83
CA ARG A 63 -20.69 -11.42 -37.13
C ARG A 63 -19.61 -11.37 -38.22
N THR A 64 -18.78 -10.33 -38.22
CA THR A 64 -17.67 -10.16 -39.15
C THR A 64 -16.58 -11.19 -38.87
N VAL A 65 -16.19 -11.36 -37.60
CA VAL A 65 -15.17 -12.34 -37.17
C VAL A 65 -15.57 -13.77 -37.54
N VAL A 66 -16.83 -14.14 -37.26
CA VAL A 66 -17.38 -15.46 -37.61
C VAL A 66 -17.46 -15.62 -39.14
N SER A 67 -17.89 -14.59 -39.88
CA SER A 67 -17.98 -14.65 -41.35
C SER A 67 -16.62 -14.81 -42.05
N LEU A 68 -15.55 -14.28 -41.45
CA LEU A 68 -14.18 -14.40 -41.93
C LEU A 68 -13.45 -15.62 -41.33
N THR A 69 -14.10 -16.36 -40.43
CA THR A 69 -13.54 -17.52 -39.71
C THR A 69 -12.19 -17.20 -39.05
N ARG A 70 -12.06 -15.97 -38.52
CA ARG A 70 -10.81 -15.42 -37.93
C ARG A 70 -10.74 -15.52 -36.40
N GLU A 71 -11.53 -16.40 -35.80
CA GLU A 71 -11.63 -16.59 -34.36
C GLU A 71 -10.27 -16.92 -33.71
N MET A 72 -9.52 -17.86 -34.28
CA MET A 72 -8.16 -18.21 -33.80
C MET A 72 -7.21 -17.00 -33.83
N THR A 73 -7.30 -16.13 -34.84
CA THR A 73 -6.43 -14.95 -34.94
C THR A 73 -6.72 -13.95 -33.81
N PHE A 74 -7.99 -13.75 -33.45
CA PHE A 74 -8.37 -12.89 -32.33
C PHE A 74 -8.03 -13.52 -30.98
N GLU A 75 -8.18 -14.84 -30.84
CA GLU A 75 -7.78 -15.58 -29.65
C GLU A 75 -6.26 -15.47 -29.40
N GLU A 76 -5.46 -15.68 -30.43
CA GLU A 76 -4.00 -15.62 -30.35
C GLU A 76 -3.53 -14.19 -30.03
N MET A 77 -4.14 -13.18 -30.65
CA MET A 77 -3.87 -11.76 -30.37
C MET A 77 -4.26 -11.38 -28.93
N TYR A 78 -5.37 -11.90 -28.41
CA TYR A 78 -5.77 -11.69 -27.02
C TYR A 78 -4.80 -12.37 -26.05
N SER A 79 -4.42 -13.63 -26.32
CA SER A 79 -3.46 -14.39 -25.51
C SER A 79 -2.08 -13.72 -25.45
N GLU A 80 -1.58 -13.26 -26.60
CA GLU A 80 -0.30 -12.54 -26.68
C GLU A 80 -0.36 -11.18 -25.94
N SER A 81 -1.51 -10.50 -26.02
CA SER A 81 -1.74 -9.25 -25.30
C SER A 81 -1.78 -9.42 -23.77
N LEU A 82 -2.15 -10.61 -23.27
CA LEU A 82 -2.16 -10.94 -21.83
C LEU A 82 -0.83 -11.48 -21.29
N GLN A 83 -0.03 -12.19 -22.11
CA GLN A 83 1.24 -12.75 -21.65
C GLN A 83 2.24 -11.68 -21.18
N LYS A 84 2.32 -10.56 -21.90
CA LYS A 84 3.22 -9.43 -21.56
C LYS A 84 2.85 -8.79 -20.21
N PRO A 85 1.59 -8.39 -19.94
CA PRO A 85 1.13 -7.95 -18.63
C PRO A 85 1.34 -9.00 -17.53
N TYR A 86 1.04 -10.26 -17.79
CA TYR A 86 1.15 -11.33 -16.80
C TYR A 86 2.58 -11.49 -16.27
N ARG A 87 3.57 -11.54 -17.19
CA ARG A 87 4.98 -11.68 -16.80
C ARG A 87 5.52 -10.43 -16.10
N ASN A 88 5.07 -9.25 -16.51
CA ASN A 88 5.41 -8.00 -15.83
C ASN A 88 4.76 -7.89 -14.45
N SER A 89 3.52 -8.39 -14.30
CA SER A 89 2.80 -8.40 -13.03
C SER A 89 3.49 -9.30 -12.02
N GLN A 90 3.93 -10.51 -12.41
CA GLN A 90 4.69 -11.39 -11.51
C GLN A 90 5.98 -10.76 -10.97
N ARG A 91 6.80 -10.16 -11.86
CA ARG A 91 8.04 -9.48 -11.41
C ARG A 91 7.75 -8.28 -10.53
N LYS A 92 6.73 -7.48 -10.87
CA LYS A 92 6.28 -6.35 -10.05
C LYS A 92 5.77 -6.82 -8.68
N ALA A 93 5.02 -7.90 -8.61
CA ALA A 93 4.44 -8.42 -7.38
C ALA A 93 5.54 -8.81 -6.37
N GLN A 94 6.64 -9.40 -6.84
CA GLN A 94 7.79 -9.71 -5.98
C GLN A 94 8.47 -8.45 -5.44
N ILE A 95 8.74 -7.47 -6.32
CA ILE A 95 9.36 -6.19 -5.92
C ILE A 95 8.46 -5.43 -4.94
N TYR A 96 7.15 -5.44 -5.21
CA TYR A 96 6.15 -4.83 -4.35
C TYR A 96 6.08 -5.53 -2.99
N GLY A 97 6.06 -6.86 -2.96
CA GLY A 97 6.05 -7.64 -1.72
C GLY A 97 7.24 -7.32 -0.82
N ILE A 98 8.44 -7.21 -1.41
CA ILE A 98 9.65 -6.83 -0.66
C ILE A 98 9.56 -5.40 -0.14
N CYS A 99 9.15 -4.45 -0.99
CA CYS A 99 9.04 -3.05 -0.60
C CYS A 99 7.97 -2.83 0.49
N PHE A 100 6.84 -3.53 0.38
CA PHE A 100 5.75 -3.49 1.35
C PHE A 100 6.18 -4.12 2.69
N ALA A 101 6.82 -5.30 2.65
CA ALA A 101 7.35 -5.93 3.85
C ALA A 101 8.38 -5.04 4.55
N PHE A 102 9.23 -4.35 3.80
CA PHE A 102 10.22 -3.42 4.36
C PHE A 102 9.55 -2.21 5.03
N SER A 103 8.57 -1.58 4.36
CA SER A 103 7.78 -0.48 4.94
C SER A 103 7.06 -0.89 6.22
N GLN A 104 6.39 -2.05 6.19
CA GLN A 104 5.68 -2.58 7.37
C GLN A 104 6.64 -2.94 8.51
N SER A 105 7.81 -3.49 8.20
CA SER A 105 8.84 -3.77 9.23
C SER A 105 9.28 -2.48 9.93
N PHE A 106 9.49 -1.39 9.18
CA PHE A 106 9.91 -0.11 9.74
C PHE A 106 8.86 0.49 10.70
N ILE A 107 7.58 0.36 10.37
CA ILE A 107 6.47 0.78 11.24
C ILE A 107 6.49 -0.01 12.55
N HIS A 108 6.66 -1.34 12.48
CA HIS A 108 6.72 -2.19 13.67
C HIS A 108 7.97 -1.91 14.53
N PHE A 109 9.13 -1.66 13.92
CA PHE A 109 10.32 -1.23 14.66
C PHE A 109 10.11 0.11 15.36
N THR A 110 9.45 1.05 14.70
CA THR A 110 9.10 2.35 15.29
C THR A 110 8.20 2.16 16.51
N TYR A 111 7.15 1.32 16.41
CA TYR A 111 6.31 0.99 17.56
C TYR A 111 7.09 0.31 18.69
N ALA A 112 7.95 -0.66 18.37
CA ALA A 112 8.77 -1.34 19.37
C ALA A 112 9.72 -0.38 20.10
N ALA A 113 10.33 0.57 19.38
CA ALA A 113 11.15 1.62 19.97
C ALA A 113 10.34 2.53 20.90
N SER A 114 9.13 2.92 20.49
CA SER A 114 8.21 3.71 21.32
C SER A 114 7.84 2.99 22.61
N TYR A 115 7.49 1.70 22.54
CA TYR A 115 7.16 0.91 23.72
C TYR A 115 8.37 0.71 24.63
N ARG A 116 9.56 0.50 24.07
CA ARG A 116 10.80 0.36 24.86
C ARG A 116 11.13 1.65 25.60
N PHE A 117 10.97 2.80 24.94
CA PHE A 117 11.18 4.11 25.55
C PHE A 117 10.13 4.40 26.63
N GLY A 118 8.86 4.09 26.37
CA GLY A 118 7.79 4.19 27.37
C GLY A 118 8.04 3.31 28.59
N ALA A 119 8.47 2.07 28.40
CA ALA A 119 8.81 1.15 29.49
C ALA A 119 9.99 1.65 30.34
N TYR A 120 11.04 2.18 29.70
CA TYR A 120 12.17 2.77 30.41
C TYR A 120 11.73 3.96 31.29
N MET A 121 10.80 4.78 30.81
CA MET A 121 10.32 5.94 31.56
C MET A 121 9.47 5.56 32.78
N ILE A 122 8.66 4.49 32.67
CA ILE A 122 7.94 3.87 33.80
C ILE A 122 8.95 3.34 34.84
N GLU A 123 10.03 2.67 34.40
CA GLU A 123 11.05 2.10 35.29
C GLU A 123 11.82 3.16 36.08
N THR A 124 12.09 4.33 35.48
CA THR A 124 12.66 5.48 36.19
C THR A 124 11.69 6.20 37.15
N GLY A 125 10.45 5.73 37.31
CA GLY A 125 9.48 6.26 38.28
C GLY A 125 8.95 7.66 37.94
N ARG A 126 9.14 8.14 36.71
CA ARG A 126 8.64 9.44 36.23
C ARG A 126 7.21 9.39 35.69
N MET A 127 6.65 8.20 35.45
CA MET A 127 5.31 7.99 34.90
C MET A 127 4.60 6.81 35.56
N ILE A 128 3.28 6.96 35.76
CA ILE A 128 2.38 5.93 36.28
C ILE A 128 1.94 5.04 35.09
N PRO A 129 1.79 3.71 35.23
CA PRO A 129 1.43 2.84 34.11
C PRO A 129 0.12 3.22 33.40
N GLU A 130 -0.82 3.85 34.11
CA GLU A 130 -2.11 4.32 33.58
C GLU A 130 -1.95 5.44 32.54
N ASP A 131 -0.87 6.23 32.62
CA ASP A 131 -0.60 7.37 31.73
C ASP A 131 0.04 6.98 30.39
N VAL A 132 0.47 5.72 30.27
CA VAL A 132 1.12 5.19 29.05
C VAL A 132 0.10 4.60 28.08
N PHE A 133 -1.11 4.27 28.54
CA PHE A 133 -2.18 3.68 27.74
C PHE A 133 -3.31 4.66 27.36
N LEU A 134 -3.28 5.90 27.87
CA LEU A 134 -4.31 6.93 27.70
C LEU A 134 -3.88 8.01 26.70
#